data_AF-A0A1S2NDB5-F1
#
_entry.id   AF-A0A1S2NDB5-F1
#
_cell.length_a   1.000
_cell.length_b   1.000
_cell.length_c   1.000
_cell.angle_alpha   90.00
_cell.angle_beta   90.00
_cell.angle_gamma   90.00
#
_symmetry.space_group_name_H-M   'P 1'
#
loop_
_entity.id
_entity.type
_entity.pdbx_description
1 polymer ?
#
loop_
_entity_poly.entity_id
_entity_poly.type
_entity_poly.pdbx_seq_one_letter_code
_entity_poly.pdbx_strand_id
1 'polypeptide(L)'
;MLDREGFRPNVGIILLNANNEVWWGKRVREHSWQFPQGGIKYGETPEQAMYRELEEEIGLRQEHVKIMGRTRDWLRYEVPDHFIKREIRGHYRGQKQIWFLLRMIARDNEVNLRLTDHPEFDAWRWHDYWVPLDVVIEFKRDVYQRALQELSRFVTWPARGQQGERRHSARYLRQPHGRSQGAKPAQDMVAVAGGASPAGPESLVLSPNK
;
A
#
# COMPACT_ATOMS: atom_id res chain seq x y z
N MET A 1 15.06 13.84 -12.88
CA MET A 1 16.31 13.81 -13.68
C MET A 1 16.18 12.68 -14.70
N LEU A 2 16.51 12.94 -15.96
CA LEU A 2 16.56 11.92 -17.01
C LEU A 2 18.02 11.57 -17.28
N ASP A 3 18.29 10.34 -17.69
CA ASP A 3 19.61 10.01 -18.22
C ASP A 3 19.80 10.52 -19.65
N ARG A 4 21.00 10.29 -20.20
CA ARG A 4 21.36 10.72 -21.57
C ARG A 4 20.51 10.07 -22.65
N GLU A 5 19.88 8.94 -22.35
CA GLU A 5 19.01 8.20 -23.25
C GLU A 5 17.53 8.58 -23.07
N GLY A 6 17.19 9.49 -22.16
CA GLY A 6 15.81 9.93 -21.90
C GLY A 6 15.03 9.03 -20.94
N PHE A 7 15.68 8.12 -20.21
CA PHE A 7 15.05 7.26 -19.21
C PHE A 7 15.15 7.86 -17.81
N ARG A 8 14.03 7.86 -17.07
CA ARG A 8 14.00 8.24 -15.65
C ARG A 8 14.41 7.06 -14.78
N PRO A 9 15.41 7.20 -13.88
CA PRO A 9 15.75 6.17 -12.91
C PRO A 9 14.67 6.05 -11.84
N ASN A 10 14.27 4.81 -11.55
CA ASN A 10 13.15 4.48 -10.69
C ASN A 10 13.44 3.16 -9.92
N VAL A 11 12.70 2.91 -8.86
CA VAL A 11 12.71 1.65 -8.11
C VAL A 11 11.32 1.04 -8.09
N GLY A 12 11.23 -0.27 -8.26
CA GLY A 12 10.00 -1.04 -8.08
C GLY A 12 10.08 -1.92 -6.83
N ILE A 13 8.96 -2.13 -6.16
CA ILE A 13 8.90 -2.92 -4.92
C ILE A 13 7.95 -4.10 -5.12
N ILE A 14 8.46 -5.32 -4.91
CA ILE A 14 7.62 -6.51 -4.72
C ILE A 14 7.67 -6.84 -3.24
N LEU A 15 6.57 -6.60 -2.54
CA LEU A 15 6.47 -6.84 -1.10
C LEU A 15 5.74 -8.17 -0.85
N LEU A 16 6.41 -9.10 -0.19
CA LEU A 16 5.85 -10.40 0.20
C LEU A 16 5.32 -10.38 1.62
N ASN A 17 4.20 -11.06 1.88
CA ASN A 17 3.81 -11.44 3.23
C ASN A 17 4.46 -12.78 3.66
N ALA A 18 4.06 -13.30 4.82
CA ALA A 18 4.52 -14.58 5.34
C ALA A 18 4.12 -15.79 4.47
N ASN A 19 3.03 -15.68 3.71
CA ASN A 19 2.50 -16.72 2.83
C ASN A 19 3.12 -16.71 1.43
N ASN A 20 4.09 -15.84 1.16
CA ASN A 20 4.64 -15.57 -0.18
C ASN A 20 3.63 -14.96 -1.17
N GLU A 21 2.56 -14.35 -0.66
CA GLU A 21 1.67 -13.52 -1.47
C GLU A 21 2.29 -12.13 -1.62
N VAL A 22 2.08 -11.50 -2.76
CA VAL A 22 2.59 -10.16 -3.07
C VAL A 22 1.55 -9.10 -2.78
N TRP A 23 2.01 -7.96 -2.32
CA TRP A 23 1.20 -6.76 -2.17
C TRP A 23 0.82 -6.23 -3.55
N TRP A 24 -0.46 -5.94 -3.76
CA TRP A 24 -0.99 -5.47 -5.04
C TRP A 24 -1.89 -4.25 -4.83
N GLY A 25 -1.52 -3.11 -5.41
CA GLY A 25 -2.17 -1.83 -5.18
C GLY A 25 -3.09 -1.44 -6.33
N LYS A 26 -4.28 -0.92 -6.01
CA LYS A 26 -5.19 -0.32 -6.98
C LYS A 26 -4.92 1.17 -7.08
N ARG A 27 -4.67 1.66 -8.29
CA ARG A 27 -4.36 3.08 -8.52
C ARG A 27 -5.57 3.96 -8.23
N VAL A 28 -5.32 5.12 -7.61
CA VAL A 28 -6.37 6.12 -7.34
C VAL A 28 -7.03 6.53 -8.67
N ARG A 29 -8.37 6.52 -8.70
CA ARG A 29 -9.19 6.94 -9.86
C ARG A 29 -8.99 6.10 -11.13
N GLU A 30 -8.30 4.97 -11.05
CA GLU A 30 -8.16 4.03 -12.15
C GLU A 30 -8.61 2.63 -11.72
N HIS A 31 -8.86 1.76 -12.70
CA HIS A 31 -9.14 0.34 -12.47
C HIS A 31 -7.90 -0.55 -12.64
N SER A 32 -6.75 0.08 -12.87
CA SER A 32 -5.47 -0.60 -13.03
C SER A 32 -4.84 -0.91 -11.67
N TRP A 33 -4.14 -2.04 -11.62
CA TRP A 33 -3.40 -2.47 -10.44
C TRP A 33 -1.92 -2.58 -10.76
N GLN A 34 -1.08 -2.30 -9.77
CA GLN A 34 0.37 -2.33 -9.95
C GLN A 34 1.12 -2.54 -8.62
N PHE A 35 2.42 -2.78 -8.76
CA PHE A 35 3.36 -2.69 -7.65
C PHE A 35 3.70 -1.22 -7.32
N PRO A 36 4.11 -0.93 -6.07
CA PRO A 36 4.69 0.34 -5.66
C PRO A 36 5.95 0.65 -6.45
N GLN A 37 6.11 1.90 -6.87
CA GLN A 37 7.25 2.31 -7.68
C GLN A 37 7.45 3.82 -7.77
N GLY A 38 8.68 4.28 -7.56
CA GLY A 38 8.94 5.71 -7.64
C GLY A 38 10.38 6.08 -7.97
N GLY A 39 10.59 7.38 -8.17
CA GLY A 39 11.77 7.88 -8.85
C GLY A 39 12.96 8.01 -7.92
N ILE A 40 14.15 7.68 -8.40
CA ILE A 40 15.38 7.92 -7.63
C ILE A 40 15.75 9.41 -7.74
N LYS A 41 15.87 10.09 -6.60
CA LYS A 41 16.25 11.50 -6.51
C LYS A 41 17.77 11.67 -6.70
N TYR A 42 18.22 12.88 -7.00
CA TYR A 42 19.65 13.14 -7.17
C TYR A 42 20.40 12.90 -5.86
N GLY A 43 21.51 12.15 -5.93
CA GLY A 43 22.29 11.76 -4.75
C GLY A 43 21.70 10.62 -3.92
N GLU A 44 20.52 10.10 -4.30
CA GLU A 44 19.85 9.00 -3.61
C GLU A 44 20.34 7.65 -4.16
N THR A 45 20.68 6.71 -3.28
CA THR A 45 20.92 5.31 -3.68
C THR A 45 19.60 4.62 -4.01
N PRO A 46 19.60 3.55 -4.83
CA PRO A 46 18.37 2.79 -5.10
C PRO A 46 17.69 2.26 -3.83
N GLU A 47 18.47 1.88 -2.81
CA GLU A 47 17.92 1.40 -1.54
C GLU A 47 17.24 2.52 -0.74
N GLN A 48 17.85 3.70 -0.66
CA GLN A 48 17.23 4.87 -0.03
C GLN A 48 15.93 5.28 -0.74
N ALA A 49 15.95 5.31 -2.08
CA ALA A 49 14.75 5.57 -2.86
C ALA A 49 13.67 4.54 -2.56
N MET A 50 14.03 3.26 -2.51
CA MET A 50 13.09 2.19 -2.22
C MET A 50 12.41 2.37 -0.85
N TYR A 51 13.17 2.67 0.22
CA TYR A 51 12.58 2.89 1.54
C TYR A 51 11.71 4.14 1.59
N ARG A 52 12.11 5.21 0.91
CA ARG A 52 11.28 6.42 0.81
C ARG A 52 9.96 6.15 0.10
N GLU A 53 9.99 5.48 -1.06
CA GLU A 53 8.75 5.15 -1.80
C GLU A 53 7.88 4.16 -1.00
N LEU A 54 8.49 3.21 -0.28
CA LEU A 54 7.78 2.29 0.61
C LEU A 54 7.00 3.06 1.69
N GLU A 55 7.61 4.07 2.28
CA GLU A 55 6.97 4.91 3.31
C GLU A 55 5.93 5.86 2.68
N GLU A 56 6.26 6.55 1.59
CA GLU A 56 5.37 7.51 0.92
C GLU A 56 4.10 6.83 0.35
N GLU A 57 4.23 5.62 -0.22
CA GLU A 57 3.12 4.95 -0.92
C GLU A 57 2.36 3.93 -0.05
N ILE A 58 3.04 3.27 0.89
CA ILE A 58 2.49 2.16 1.68
C ILE A 58 2.51 2.45 3.19
N GLY A 59 3.27 3.45 3.63
CA GLY A 59 3.43 3.78 5.05
C GLY A 59 4.28 2.81 5.86
N LEU A 60 4.98 1.89 5.20
CA LEU A 60 5.90 0.98 5.86
C LEU A 60 7.29 1.60 5.92
N ARG A 61 7.91 1.53 7.10
CA ARG A 61 9.28 2.00 7.34
C ARG A 61 10.27 0.84 7.23
N GLN A 62 11.56 1.16 7.28
CA GLN A 62 12.63 0.18 7.13
C GLN A 62 12.53 -0.99 8.13
N GLU A 63 12.12 -0.73 9.37
CA GLU A 63 11.93 -1.74 10.40
C GLU A 63 10.72 -2.67 10.18
N HIS A 64 9.83 -2.32 9.24
CA HIS A 64 8.65 -3.12 8.92
C HIS A 64 8.93 -4.18 7.85
N VAL A 65 10.10 -4.17 7.22
CA VAL A 65 10.44 -5.03 6.09
C VAL A 65 11.87 -5.55 6.16
N LYS A 66 12.14 -6.62 5.41
CA LYS A 66 13.48 -7.14 5.16
C LYS A 66 13.73 -7.25 3.66
N ILE A 67 14.88 -6.76 3.19
CA ILE A 67 15.30 -6.97 1.80
C ILE A 67 15.69 -8.44 1.61
N MET A 68 15.03 -9.11 0.66
CA MET A 68 15.31 -10.49 0.27
C MET A 68 16.24 -10.56 -0.93
N GLY A 69 16.16 -9.57 -1.82
CA GLY A 69 16.99 -9.46 -3.01
C GLY A 69 16.61 -8.27 -3.87
N ARG A 70 17.39 -8.03 -4.93
CA ARG A 70 17.09 -7.03 -5.95
C ARG A 70 17.52 -7.53 -7.33
N THR A 71 16.99 -6.92 -8.39
CA THR A 71 17.48 -7.19 -9.75
C THR A 71 18.93 -6.74 -9.88
N ARG A 72 19.71 -7.49 -10.66
CA ARG A 72 21.12 -7.19 -10.92
C ARG A 72 21.27 -5.96 -11.78
N ASP A 73 20.49 -5.93 -12.86
CA ASP A 73 20.53 -4.91 -13.90
C ASP A 73 19.24 -4.08 -13.91
N TRP A 74 19.34 -2.95 -14.60
CA TRP A 74 18.21 -2.07 -14.87
C TRP A 74 17.25 -2.69 -15.88
N LEU A 75 15.98 -2.81 -15.50
CA LEU A 75 14.90 -3.16 -16.40
C LEU A 75 14.31 -1.90 -17.02
N ARG A 76 14.14 -1.87 -18.34
CA ARG A 76 13.69 -0.67 -19.06
C ARG A 76 12.35 -0.93 -19.73
N TYR A 77 11.50 0.08 -19.73
CA TYR A 77 10.32 0.14 -20.58
C TYR A 77 10.17 1.53 -21.19
N GLU A 78 9.67 1.56 -22.41
CA GLU A 78 9.32 2.80 -23.10
C GLU A 78 7.86 3.14 -22.81
N VAL A 79 7.57 4.43 -22.65
CA VAL A 79 6.21 4.91 -22.49
C VAL A 79 5.73 5.36 -23.87
N PRO A 80 4.60 4.85 -24.39
CA PRO A 80 4.09 5.29 -25.68
C PRO A 80 3.80 6.80 -25.70
N ASP A 81 4.06 7.45 -26.83
CA ASP A 81 3.95 8.90 -27.02
C ASP A 81 2.62 9.53 -26.55
N HIS A 82 1.50 8.81 -26.68
CA HIS A 82 0.19 9.30 -26.29
C HIS A 82 -0.02 9.35 -24.77
N PHE A 83 0.82 8.67 -23.99
CA PHE A 83 0.87 8.78 -22.52
C PHE A 83 1.87 9.85 -22.05
N ILE A 84 2.67 10.42 -22.96
CA ILE A 84 3.68 11.43 -22.63
C ILE A 84 3.05 12.82 -22.77
N LYS A 85 3.23 13.67 -21.76
CA LYS A 85 2.80 15.08 -21.84
C LYS A 85 3.52 15.77 -23.00
N ARG A 86 2.78 16.59 -23.77
CA ARG A 86 3.30 17.26 -24.98
C ARG A 86 4.59 18.03 -24.74
N GLU A 87 4.72 18.67 -23.58
CA GLU A 87 5.86 19.51 -23.18
C GLU A 87 7.18 18.75 -23.03
N ILE A 88 7.13 17.45 -22.71
CA ILE A 88 8.32 16.61 -22.47
C ILE A 88 8.54 15.57 -23.57
N ARG A 89 7.67 15.58 -24.59
CA ARG A 89 7.73 14.65 -25.72
C ARG A 89 9.01 14.90 -26.51
N GLY A 90 9.82 13.85 -26.70
CA GLY A 90 11.14 13.91 -27.35
C GLY A 90 12.33 13.93 -26.38
N HIS A 91 12.14 14.34 -25.12
CA HIS A 91 13.18 14.26 -24.09
C HIS A 91 12.99 13.06 -23.16
N TYR A 92 11.74 12.69 -22.90
CA TYR A 92 11.37 11.53 -22.09
C TYR A 92 11.01 10.34 -22.98
N ARG A 93 11.67 9.20 -22.78
CA ARG A 93 11.38 7.94 -23.48
C ARG A 93 10.70 6.91 -22.59
N GLY A 94 11.02 6.89 -21.30
CA GLY A 94 10.42 5.92 -20.38
C GLY A 94 11.16 5.82 -19.05
N GLN A 95 11.07 4.64 -18.43
CA GLN A 95 11.71 4.41 -17.13
C GLN A 95 12.71 3.27 -17.18
N LYS A 96 13.75 3.40 -16.35
CA LYS A 96 14.67 2.33 -16.02
C LYS A 96 14.55 2.04 -14.53
N GLN A 97 14.36 0.78 -14.18
CA GLN A 97 14.00 0.34 -12.84
C GLN A 97 14.99 -0.69 -12.29
N ILE A 98 15.36 -0.53 -11.03
CA ILE A 98 15.85 -1.62 -10.18
C ILE A 98 14.68 -2.10 -9.33
N TRP A 99 14.44 -3.41 -9.31
CA TRP A 99 13.35 -3.99 -8.54
C TRP A 99 13.88 -4.63 -7.27
N PHE A 100 13.20 -4.39 -6.15
CA PHE A 100 13.49 -4.98 -4.86
C PHE A 100 12.41 -6.00 -4.49
N LEU A 101 12.85 -7.15 -3.98
CA LEU A 101 11.97 -8.09 -3.29
C LEU A 101 12.11 -7.88 -1.79
N LEU A 102 11.01 -7.53 -1.14
CA LEU A 102 10.94 -7.31 0.29
C LEU A 102 10.07 -8.39 0.94
N ARG A 103 10.32 -8.66 2.22
CA ARG A 103 9.45 -9.43 3.10
C ARG A 103 8.90 -8.50 4.16
N MET A 104 7.58 -8.42 4.27
CA MET A 104 6.91 -7.74 5.37
C MET A 104 7.08 -8.55 6.65
N ILE A 105 7.57 -7.90 7.70
CA ILE A 105 7.68 -8.45 9.06
C ILE A 105 6.72 -7.77 10.05
N ALA A 106 6.15 -6.63 9.63
CA ALA A 106 5.06 -5.95 10.31
C ALA A 106 3.71 -6.65 10.13
N ARG A 107 2.69 -6.12 10.79
CA ARG A 107 1.28 -6.55 10.64
C ARG A 107 0.60 -5.78 9.52
N ASP A 108 -0.39 -6.38 8.87
CA ASP A 108 -1.14 -5.78 7.76
C ASP A 108 -1.76 -4.41 8.07
N ASN A 109 -2.09 -4.14 9.34
CA ASN A 109 -2.66 -2.86 9.78
C ASN A 109 -1.65 -1.71 9.88
N GLU A 110 -0.35 -1.99 9.70
CA GLU A 110 0.69 -0.95 9.56
C GLU A 110 0.68 -0.32 8.17
N VAL A 111 0.00 -0.93 7.19
CA VAL A 111 -0.13 -0.36 5.84
C VAL A 111 -1.06 0.86 5.89
N ASN A 112 -0.53 2.01 5.47
CA ASN A 112 -1.25 3.27 5.42
C ASN A 112 -1.08 3.98 4.06
N LEU A 113 -2.13 3.98 3.24
CA LEU A 113 -2.17 4.62 1.92
C LEU A 113 -2.59 6.11 1.96
N ARG A 114 -2.58 6.74 3.14
CA ARG A 114 -3.09 8.10 3.37
C ARG A 114 -2.06 9.01 4.05
N LEU A 115 -0.78 8.65 4.01
CA LEU A 115 0.30 9.49 4.55
C LEU A 115 0.61 10.70 3.71
N THR A 116 0.35 10.65 2.40
CA THR A 116 0.63 11.72 1.46
C THR A 116 -0.65 12.38 0.96
N ASP A 117 -0.58 13.67 0.63
CA ASP A 117 -1.68 14.43 0.04
C ASP A 117 -2.01 13.98 -1.41
N HIS A 118 -1.11 13.21 -2.01
CA HIS A 118 -1.21 12.70 -3.38
C HIS A 118 -0.97 11.18 -3.40
N PRO A 119 -1.89 10.38 -2.83
CA PRO A 119 -1.70 8.93 -2.78
C PRO A 119 -1.72 8.32 -4.18
N GLU A 120 -0.82 7.38 -4.44
CA GLU A 120 -0.83 6.59 -5.69
C GLU A 120 -1.92 5.51 -5.65
N PHE A 121 -2.22 4.98 -4.45
CA PHE A 121 -3.12 3.85 -4.25
C PHE A 121 -4.37 4.20 -3.42
N ASP A 122 -5.54 3.68 -3.83
CA ASP A 122 -6.79 3.82 -3.06
C ASP A 122 -7.17 2.56 -2.27
N ALA A 123 -6.69 1.40 -2.69
CA ALA A 123 -6.92 0.11 -2.07
C ALA A 123 -5.75 -0.83 -2.37
N TRP A 124 -5.64 -1.90 -1.59
CA TRP A 124 -4.66 -2.94 -1.82
C TRP A 124 -5.20 -4.31 -1.43
N ARG A 125 -4.55 -5.38 -1.90
CA ARG A 125 -4.81 -6.76 -1.48
C ARG A 125 -3.54 -7.60 -1.58
N TRP A 126 -3.51 -8.71 -0.85
CA TRP A 126 -2.56 -9.79 -1.12
C TRP A 126 -3.00 -10.55 -2.38
N HIS A 127 -2.02 -10.95 -3.19
CA HIS A 127 -2.21 -11.73 -4.41
C HIS A 127 -1.16 -12.84 -4.51
N ASP A 128 -1.44 -13.93 -5.19
CA ASP A 128 -0.42 -14.92 -5.53
C ASP A 128 0.78 -14.26 -6.25
N TYR A 129 1.98 -14.78 -5.99
CA TYR A 129 3.25 -14.22 -6.51
C TYR A 129 3.22 -13.94 -8.02
N TRP A 130 2.64 -14.87 -8.78
CA TRP A 130 2.43 -14.71 -10.21
C TRP A 130 1.14 -13.92 -10.44
N VAL A 131 1.26 -12.60 -10.42
CA VAL A 131 0.14 -11.70 -10.69
C VAL A 131 -0.29 -11.77 -12.16
N PRO A 132 -1.60 -11.61 -12.46
CA PRO A 132 -2.10 -11.50 -13.82
C PRO A 132 -1.50 -10.27 -14.49
N LEU A 133 -0.75 -10.45 -15.59
CA LEU A 133 -0.12 -9.33 -16.31
C LEU A 133 -1.12 -8.61 -17.22
N ASP A 134 -2.26 -9.20 -17.54
CA ASP A 134 -3.33 -8.61 -18.33
C ASP A 134 -3.95 -7.39 -17.66
N VAL A 135 -4.00 -7.35 -16.32
CA VAL A 135 -4.47 -6.18 -15.55
C VAL A 135 -3.42 -5.08 -15.38
N VAL A 136 -2.17 -5.36 -15.76
CA VAL A 136 -1.08 -4.39 -15.81
C VAL A 136 -1.11 -3.70 -17.17
N ILE A 137 -0.84 -2.40 -17.17
CA ILE A 137 -0.71 -1.62 -18.41
C ILE A 137 0.34 -2.23 -19.33
N GLU A 138 0.01 -2.33 -20.62
CA GLU A 138 0.72 -3.16 -21.59
C GLU A 138 2.23 -2.95 -21.61
N PHE A 139 2.69 -1.70 -21.69
CA PHE A 139 4.11 -1.37 -21.79
C PHE A 139 4.92 -1.69 -20.52
N LYS A 140 4.29 -2.01 -19.38
CA LYS A 140 4.97 -2.44 -18.15
C LYS A 140 5.07 -3.97 -18.03
N ARG A 141 4.30 -4.74 -18.81
CA ARG A 141 4.15 -6.20 -18.62
C ARG A 141 5.48 -6.95 -18.68
N ASP A 142 6.33 -6.64 -19.64
CA ASP A 142 7.63 -7.29 -19.81
C ASP A 142 8.57 -7.04 -18.62
N VAL A 143 8.55 -5.81 -18.09
CA VAL A 143 9.37 -5.45 -16.91
C VAL A 143 8.88 -6.18 -15.67
N TYR A 144 7.57 -6.31 -15.50
CA TYR A 144 6.97 -7.08 -14.40
C TYR A 144 7.33 -8.56 -14.51
N GLN A 145 7.18 -9.14 -15.70
CA GLN A 145 7.52 -10.53 -15.97
C GLN A 145 8.99 -10.80 -15.64
N ARG A 146 9.91 -9.96 -16.13
CA ARG A 146 11.35 -10.11 -15.88
C ARG A 146 11.71 -9.94 -14.41
N ALA A 147 11.13 -8.95 -13.72
CA ALA A 147 11.36 -8.74 -12.29
C ALA A 147 10.90 -9.93 -11.45
N LEU A 148 9.67 -10.41 -11.68
CA LEU A 148 9.12 -11.58 -10.99
C LEU A 148 9.93 -12.85 -11.29
N GLN A 149 10.31 -13.07 -12.54
CA GLN A 149 11.16 -14.21 -12.91
C GLN A 149 12.52 -14.15 -12.21
N GLU A 150 13.20 -13.01 -12.26
CA GLU A 150 14.54 -12.86 -11.68
C GLU A 150 14.53 -13.03 -10.15
N LEU A 151 13.50 -12.50 -9.49
CA LEU A 151 13.38 -12.48 -8.03
C LEU A 151 12.70 -13.73 -7.45
N SER A 152 12.06 -14.55 -8.28
CA SER A 152 11.37 -15.79 -7.85
C SER A 152 12.26 -16.73 -7.03
N ARG A 153 13.56 -16.76 -7.33
CA ARG A 153 14.56 -17.57 -6.61
C ARG A 153 14.65 -17.28 -5.11
N PHE A 154 14.25 -16.08 -4.70
CA PHE A 154 14.31 -15.63 -3.29
C PHE A 154 12.99 -15.89 -2.55
N VAL A 155 11.92 -16.30 -3.24
CA VAL A 155 10.61 -16.57 -2.64
C VAL A 155 10.65 -17.86 -1.83
N THR A 156 11.35 -18.89 -2.31
CA THR A 156 11.33 -20.25 -1.78
C THR A 156 12.35 -20.52 -0.65
N TRP A 157 13.12 -19.52 -0.21
CA TRP A 157 14.28 -19.73 0.67
C TRP A 157 14.20 -18.99 2.02
N PRO A 158 14.10 -19.69 3.17
CA PRO A 158 13.28 -20.87 3.44
C PRO A 158 11.99 -20.51 4.22
N ALA A 159 10.85 -21.05 3.75
CA ALA A 159 9.65 -21.25 4.56
C ALA A 159 9.60 -22.74 5.00
N ARG A 160 10.53 -23.17 5.86
CA ARG A 160 10.39 -24.44 6.58
C ARG A 160 9.83 -24.15 7.97
N GLY A 161 8.52 -24.22 8.08
CA GLY A 161 7.82 -24.12 9.35
C GLY A 161 6.34 -23.83 9.17
N GLN A 162 5.60 -24.78 8.57
CA GLN A 162 4.18 -25.10 8.79
C GLN A 162 3.50 -25.47 7.47
N GLN A 163 3.33 -26.79 7.29
CA GLN A 163 2.25 -27.34 6.50
C GLN A 163 0.93 -26.93 7.19
N GLY A 164 0.01 -26.32 6.46
CA GLY A 164 -1.28 -25.91 7.01
C GLY A 164 -2.13 -25.19 6.00
N GLU A 165 -2.83 -25.97 5.17
CA GLU A 165 -4.12 -25.64 4.53
C GLU A 165 -4.24 -24.32 3.76
N ARG A 166 -4.15 -24.44 2.43
CA ARG A 166 -4.67 -23.46 1.48
C ARG A 166 -6.16 -23.20 1.73
N ARG A 167 -6.50 -22.01 2.22
CA ARG A 167 -7.85 -21.44 2.09
C ARG A 167 -7.77 -20.19 1.22
N HIS A 168 -8.06 -20.36 -0.07
CA HIS A 168 -8.39 -19.26 -0.97
C HIS A 168 -9.59 -18.50 -0.42
N SER A 169 -9.36 -17.30 0.09
CA SER A 169 -10.42 -16.30 0.23
C SER A 169 -9.75 -14.93 0.18
N ALA A 170 -9.90 -14.25 -0.96
CA ALA A 170 -9.54 -12.85 -1.12
C ALA A 170 -10.35 -12.01 -0.11
N ARG A 171 -9.77 -11.76 1.07
CA ARG A 171 -10.36 -10.90 2.09
C ARG A 171 -10.11 -9.45 1.69
N TYR A 172 -11.12 -8.83 1.08
CA TYR A 172 -11.19 -7.38 0.98
C TYR A 172 -11.29 -6.80 2.40
N LEU A 173 -10.19 -6.25 2.93
CA LEU A 173 -10.23 -5.48 4.18
C LEU A 173 -10.89 -4.13 3.87
N ARG A 174 -12.21 -4.05 4.11
CA ARG A 174 -12.96 -2.79 4.08
C ARG A 174 -12.77 -2.11 5.44
N GLN A 175 -12.11 -0.95 5.48
CA GLN A 175 -12.07 -0.14 6.70
C GLN A 175 -13.50 0.29 7.08
N PRO A 176 -13.96 0.03 8.32
CA PRO A 176 -15.29 0.45 8.74
C PRO A 176 -15.32 1.96 8.96
N HIS A 177 -16.13 2.66 8.17
CA HIS A 177 -16.57 4.01 8.49
C HIS A 177 -17.57 3.93 9.65
N GLY A 178 -17.26 4.63 10.75
CA GLY A 178 -18.16 4.77 11.89
C GLY A 178 -19.47 5.42 11.48
N ARG A 179 -20.59 4.80 11.85
CA ARG A 179 -21.91 5.43 11.79
C ARG A 179 -22.59 5.29 13.16
N SER A 180 -22.79 6.47 13.75
CA SER A 180 -23.68 6.85 14.84
C SER A 180 -24.82 5.86 15.14
N GLN A 181 -24.90 5.45 16.40
CA GLN A 181 -26.08 4.82 17.00
C GLN A 181 -27.16 5.88 17.28
N GLY A 182 -28.43 5.52 17.06
CA GLY A 182 -29.55 6.32 17.55
C GLY A 182 -30.91 5.93 16.99
N ALA A 183 -31.41 4.72 17.25
CA ALA A 183 -32.84 4.42 17.17
C ALA A 183 -33.21 3.30 18.17
N LYS A 184 -34.02 3.67 19.17
CA LYS A 184 -34.64 2.76 20.16
C LYS A 184 -35.79 1.95 19.50
N PRO A 185 -36.17 0.83 20.11
CA PRO A 185 -37.56 0.75 20.55
C PRO A 185 -37.75 0.23 21.98
N ALA A 186 -38.93 0.57 22.49
CA ALA A 186 -39.44 0.36 23.83
C ALA A 186 -39.84 -1.10 24.13
N GLN A 187 -39.76 -1.47 25.41
CA GLN A 187 -40.57 -2.53 26.01
C GLN A 187 -40.99 -2.12 27.42
N ASP A 188 -42.27 -2.37 27.70
CA ASP A 188 -43.04 -1.96 28.86
C ASP A 188 -42.82 -2.82 30.13
N MET A 189 -42.92 -2.12 31.26
CA MET A 189 -43.57 -2.47 32.54
C MET A 189 -43.35 -3.85 33.17
N VAL A 190 -42.80 -3.88 34.40
CA VAL A 190 -43.51 -4.30 35.65
C VAL A 190 -42.89 -3.57 36.87
N ALA A 191 -43.75 -3.25 37.82
CA ALA A 191 -43.62 -2.40 39.02
C ALA A 191 -42.73 -2.93 40.18
N VAL A 192 -42.33 -2.03 41.09
CA VAL A 192 -42.85 -1.90 42.49
C VAL A 192 -41.87 -1.12 43.40
N ALA A 193 -42.43 -0.07 44.02
CA ALA A 193 -42.16 0.55 45.32
C ALA A 193 -40.75 1.00 45.76
N GLY A 194 -40.70 2.28 46.16
CA GLY A 194 -40.26 2.61 47.53
C GLY A 194 -39.18 3.68 47.67
N GLY A 195 -39.58 4.85 48.20
CA GLY A 195 -38.79 5.50 49.25
C GLY A 195 -37.99 6.76 48.92
N ALA A 196 -38.57 7.89 49.32
CA ALA A 196 -37.93 9.01 50.04
C ALA A 196 -36.87 9.91 49.34
N SER A 197 -37.34 11.11 48.97
CA SER A 197 -36.65 12.41 49.19
C SER A 197 -36.61 12.74 50.70
N PRO A 198 -35.73 13.63 51.24
CA PRO A 198 -35.40 14.99 50.76
C PRO A 198 -33.88 15.30 50.86
N ALA A 199 -33.28 16.45 50.59
CA ALA A 199 -33.67 17.84 50.76
C ALA A 199 -32.66 18.76 50.02
N GLY A 200 -33.17 19.89 49.51
CA GLY A 200 -32.66 21.23 49.83
C GLY A 200 -31.34 21.75 49.21
N PRO A 201 -31.19 23.08 49.12
CA PRO A 201 -30.62 23.72 47.92
C PRO A 201 -29.42 24.63 48.21
N GLU A 202 -28.47 24.80 47.27
CA GLU A 202 -27.63 26.01 47.20
C GLU A 202 -27.29 26.39 45.74
N SER A 203 -28.05 27.36 45.25
CA SER A 203 -27.62 28.63 44.64
C SER A 203 -26.22 28.80 44.00
N LEU A 204 -26.27 29.18 42.71
CA LEU A 204 -25.79 30.45 42.11
C LEU A 204 -24.40 30.56 41.40
N VAL A 205 -24.47 31.32 40.28
CA VAL A 205 -23.47 32.12 39.52
C VAL A 205 -22.52 31.36 38.54
N LEU A 206 -22.72 31.39 37.20
CA LEU A 206 -22.36 32.41 36.18
C LEU A 206 -20.85 32.79 36.15
N SER A 207 -20.05 32.23 35.23
CA SER A 207 -19.59 32.84 33.95
C SER A 207 -18.02 32.99 33.92
N PRO A 208 -17.35 33.47 32.84
CA PRO A 208 -16.53 32.64 31.94
C PRO A 208 -15.08 33.19 31.75
N ASN A 209 -14.41 32.74 30.67
CA ASN A 209 -13.15 33.20 30.02
C ASN A 209 -11.89 32.36 30.28
N LYS A 210 -11.39 31.70 29.23
CA LYS A 210 -10.39 32.29 28.32
C LYS A 210 -10.30 31.51 27.01
#